data_AF-A0A1F3NNW0-F1
#
_entry.id   AF-A0A1F3NNW0-F1
#
_cell.length_a   1.000
_cell.length_b   1.000
_cell.length_c   1.000
_cell.angle_alpha   90.00
_cell.angle_beta   90.00
_cell.angle_gamma   90.00
#
_symmetry.space_group_name_H-M   'P 1'
#
loop_
_entity.id
_entity.type
_entity.pdbx_description
1 polymer ?
#
loop_
_entity_poly.entity_id
_entity_poly.type
_entity_poly.pdbx_seq_one_letter_code
_entity_poly.pdbx_strand_id
1 'polypeptide(L)'
;MATFTGSSFQVDTPGQPLLVFGPEIYSFALQDDPNPAPMKGHLQGAVLPFGKGRVAVFGEAAMFSAQLSGPTNNPMGMNAAIAKQNPQFLLNVMHWLTGLL
;
A
#
# COMPACT_ATOMS: atom_id res chain seq x y z
N MET A 1 -1.04 2.39 -10.91
CA MET A 1 -0.62 1.66 -9.70
C MET A 1 -1.86 0.99 -9.15
N ALA A 2 -1.74 -0.16 -8.51
CA ALA A 2 -2.87 -0.84 -7.91
C ALA A 2 -2.49 -1.44 -6.54
N THR A 3 -3.46 -1.43 -5.63
CA THR A 3 -3.44 -2.19 -4.39
C THR A 3 -4.56 -3.23 -4.45
N PHE A 4 -4.47 -4.27 -3.62
CA PHE A 4 -5.32 -5.46 -3.77
C PHE A 4 -6.11 -5.77 -2.51
N THR A 5 -5.45 -5.79 -1.35
CA THR A 5 -6.06 -6.07 -0.05
C THR A 5 -5.51 -5.10 0.99
N GLY A 6 -5.23 -5.59 2.19
CA GLY A 6 -4.48 -4.89 3.21
C GLY A 6 -5.33 -4.04 4.14
N SER A 7 -4.63 -3.23 4.93
CA SER A 7 -5.20 -2.43 6.00
C SER A 7 -4.93 -0.94 5.76
N SER A 8 -5.82 -0.11 6.28
CA SER A 8 -5.60 1.33 6.42
C SER A 8 -4.85 1.65 7.70
N PHE A 9 -4.15 2.78 7.72
CA PHE A 9 -3.62 3.37 8.95
C PHE A 9 -3.67 4.90 8.90
N GLN A 10 -3.49 5.51 10.06
CA GLN A 10 -3.26 6.94 10.24
C GLN A 10 -1.85 7.15 10.81
N VAL A 11 -1.29 8.34 10.62
CA VAL A 11 0.05 8.68 11.10
C VAL A 11 -0.04 9.95 11.93
N ASP A 12 0.35 9.84 13.20
CA ASP A 12 0.32 10.96 14.16
C ASP A 12 1.64 11.74 14.22
N THR A 13 2.61 11.37 13.38
CA THR A 13 3.92 11.99 13.28
C THR A 13 4.13 12.65 11.91
N PRO A 14 5.06 13.61 11.78
CA PRO A 14 5.41 14.17 10.49
C PRO A 14 5.92 13.07 9.54
N GLY A 15 5.16 12.81 8.49
CA GLY A 15 5.47 11.84 7.45
C GLY A 15 4.88 12.27 6.11
N GLN A 16 5.51 11.82 5.02
CA GLN A 16 5.03 12.07 3.67
C GLN A 16 4.07 10.94 3.27
N PRO A 17 2.78 11.24 3.01
CA PRO A 17 1.86 10.25 2.48
C PRO A 17 2.27 9.85 1.06
N LEU A 18 2.22 8.55 0.76
CA LEU A 18 2.44 8.00 -0.58
C LEU A 18 1.16 7.43 -1.19
N LEU A 19 0.35 6.72 -0.39
CA LEU A 19 -0.92 6.13 -0.81
C LEU A 19 -2.03 6.63 0.12
N VAL A 20 -2.93 7.45 -0.41
CA VAL A 20 -4.06 8.05 0.31
C VAL A 20 -5.36 7.53 -0.27
N PHE A 21 -6.25 7.04 0.58
CA PHE A 21 -7.55 6.55 0.14
C PHE A 21 -8.50 7.68 -0.27
N GLY A 22 -9.18 7.46 -1.39
CA GLY A 22 -10.26 8.32 -1.88
C GLY A 22 -11.57 8.13 -1.11
N PRO A 23 -12.62 8.89 -1.47
CA PRO A 23 -13.92 8.85 -0.78
C PRO A 23 -14.65 7.51 -0.90
N GLU A 24 -14.37 6.72 -1.95
CA GLU A 24 -15.08 5.46 -2.25
C GLU A 24 -14.49 4.22 -1.54
N ILE A 25 -13.60 4.42 -0.56
CA ILE A 25 -12.92 3.33 0.15
C ILE A 25 -13.49 3.16 1.54
N TYR A 26 -13.80 1.92 1.88
CA TYR A 26 -14.36 1.51 3.16
C TYR A 26 -13.53 0.38 3.77
N SER A 27 -13.42 0.38 5.10
CA SER A 27 -12.81 -0.69 5.88
C SER A 27 -13.90 -1.53 6.53
N PHE A 28 -13.74 -2.84 6.41
CA PHE A 28 -14.64 -3.84 6.96
C PHE A 28 -13.92 -4.54 8.12
N ALA A 29 -14.48 -4.53 9.33
CA ALA A 29 -13.88 -5.23 10.47
C ALA A 29 -13.92 -6.76 10.28
N LEU A 30 -14.99 -7.24 9.65
CA LEU A 30 -15.20 -8.60 9.17
C LEU A 30 -15.77 -8.53 7.75
N GLN A 31 -15.61 -9.59 6.96
CA GLN A 31 -15.97 -9.60 5.53
C GLN A 31 -17.43 -9.18 5.26
N ASP A 32 -18.35 -9.52 6.16
CA ASP A 32 -19.78 -9.25 6.04
C ASP A 32 -20.27 -8.13 6.99
N ASP A 33 -19.38 -7.20 7.37
CA ASP A 33 -19.73 -6.08 8.24
C ASP A 33 -20.83 -5.20 7.60
N PRO A 34 -22.01 -5.08 8.21
CA PRO A 34 -23.10 -4.29 7.66
C PRO A 34 -22.86 -2.77 7.76
N ASN A 35 -21.87 -2.32 8.55
CA ASN A 35 -21.58 -0.91 8.79
C ASN A 35 -20.08 -0.60 8.60
N PRO A 36 -19.55 -0.74 7.38
CA PRO A 36 -18.13 -0.52 7.15
C PRO A 36 -17.76 0.96 7.33
N ALA A 37 -16.55 1.20 7.85
CA ALA A 37 -16.09 2.55 8.17
C ALA A 37 -15.52 3.24 6.91
N PRO A 38 -15.87 4.51 6.61
CA PRO A 38 -15.30 5.24 5.48
C PRO A 38 -13.84 5.61 5.75
N MET A 39 -12.95 5.39 4.78
CA MET A 39 -11.49 5.53 4.93
C MET A 39 -10.91 6.73 4.17
N LYS A 40 -11.75 7.69 3.75
CA LYS A 40 -11.28 8.88 3.02
C LYS A 40 -10.16 9.57 3.77
N GLY A 41 -9.02 9.78 3.11
CA GLY A 41 -7.85 10.45 3.69
C GLY A 41 -6.98 9.55 4.58
N HIS A 42 -7.41 8.32 4.89
CA HIS A 42 -6.53 7.34 5.54
C HIS A 42 -5.44 6.89 4.57
N LEU A 43 -4.36 6.36 5.12
CA LEU A 43 -3.19 5.96 4.36
C LEU A 43 -3.13 4.45 4.18
N GLN A 44 -2.60 4.02 3.04
CA GLN A 44 -2.13 2.64 2.82
C GLN A 44 -0.61 2.58 2.66
N GLY A 45 0.05 3.74 2.57
CA GLY A 45 1.49 3.87 2.37
C GLY A 45 2.00 5.25 2.76
N ALA A 46 3.08 5.30 3.53
CA ALA A 46 3.73 6.54 3.96
C ALA A 46 5.23 6.34 4.17
N VAL A 47 6.00 7.43 4.09
CA VAL A 47 7.42 7.44 4.41
C VAL A 47 7.74 8.53 5.43
N LEU A 48 8.69 8.27 6.31
CA LEU A 48 9.09 9.20 7.36
C LEU A 48 10.56 9.00 7.76
N PRO A 49 11.27 10.06 8.16
CA PRO A 49 12.57 9.92 8.80
C PRO A 49 12.41 9.37 10.22
N PHE A 50 13.39 8.61 10.69
CA PHE A 50 13.49 8.17 12.08
C PHE A 50 14.95 8.21 12.54
N GLY A 51 15.29 9.17 13.40
CA GLY A 51 16.68 9.47 13.74
C GLY A 51 17.48 9.84 12.48
N LYS A 52 18.54 9.07 12.19
CA LYS A 52 19.34 9.21 10.96
C LYS A 52 18.83 8.32 9.81
N GLY A 53 17.82 7.51 10.07
CA GLY A 53 17.27 6.54 9.14
C GLY A 53 16.02 7.02 8.43
N ARG A 54 15.52 6.16 7.55
CA ARG A 54 14.32 6.35 6.73
C ARG A 54 13.42 5.12 6.91
N VAL A 55 12.12 5.35 7.07
CA VAL A 55 11.11 4.31 7.28
C VAL A 55 10.05 4.45 6.20
N ALA A 56 9.65 3.31 5.63
CA ALA A 56 8.50 3.22 4.74
C ALA A 56 7.50 2.21 5.34
N VAL A 57 6.26 2.62 5.52
CA VAL A 57 5.18 1.81 6.09
C VAL A 57 4.13 1.59 5.02
N PHE A 58 3.73 0.34 4.83
CA PHE A 58 2.67 -0.05 3.90
C PHE A 58 1.71 -1.02 4.57
N GLY A 59 0.41 -0.74 4.45
CA GLY A 59 -0.65 -1.61 4.97
C GLY A 59 -1.02 -2.74 4.03
N GLU A 60 -0.36 -2.85 2.87
CA GLU A 60 -0.68 -3.80 1.82
C GLU A 60 0.60 -4.49 1.33
N ALA A 61 0.69 -5.81 1.52
CA ALA A 61 1.90 -6.57 1.20
C ALA A 61 1.87 -7.17 -0.22
N ALA A 62 0.70 -7.61 -0.70
CA ALA A 62 0.60 -8.30 -1.99
C ALA A 62 0.96 -7.36 -3.15
N MET A 63 0.78 -6.04 -3.01
CA MET A 63 1.17 -5.05 -4.02
C MET A 63 2.66 -5.10 -4.42
N PHE A 64 3.53 -5.57 -3.53
CA PHE A 64 4.99 -5.71 -3.75
C PHE A 64 5.42 -7.15 -4.02
N SER A 65 4.47 -8.04 -4.26
CA SER A 65 4.74 -9.44 -4.54
C SER A 65 4.77 -9.74 -6.03
N ALA A 66 5.31 -10.89 -6.41
CA ALA A 66 5.23 -11.48 -7.74
C ALA A 66 4.51 -12.83 -7.68
N GLN A 67 3.34 -12.85 -7.03
CA GLN A 67 2.59 -14.08 -6.71
C GLN A 67 1.75 -14.59 -7.87
N LEU A 68 1.40 -15.88 -7.78
CA LEU A 68 0.29 -16.49 -8.49
C LEU A 68 -0.83 -16.74 -7.47
N SER A 69 -2.06 -16.36 -7.80
CA SER A 69 -3.20 -16.40 -6.88
C SER A 69 -4.34 -17.26 -7.42
N GLY A 70 -4.96 -18.01 -6.51
CA GLY A 70 -6.12 -18.84 -6.77
C GLY A 70 -5.82 -20.11 -7.59
N PRO A 71 -6.85 -20.95 -7.82
CA PRO A 71 -6.68 -22.26 -8.48
C PRO A 71 -6.16 -22.18 -9.92
N THR A 72 -6.36 -21.04 -10.60
CA THR A 72 -5.92 -20.82 -11.99
C THR A 72 -4.55 -20.14 -12.09
N ASN A 73 -3.85 -19.93 -10.97
CA ASN A 73 -2.53 -19.29 -10.93
C ASN A 73 -2.51 -17.91 -11.61
N ASN A 74 -3.50 -17.06 -11.32
CA ASN A 74 -3.55 -15.73 -11.91
C ASN A 74 -2.41 -14.86 -11.37
N PRO A 75 -1.67 -14.12 -12.22
CA PRO A 75 -0.64 -13.19 -11.77
C PRO A 75 -1.20 -12.11 -10.84
N MET A 76 -0.55 -11.92 -9.69
CA MET A 76 -0.93 -10.97 -8.64
C MET A 76 0.23 -10.04 -8.31
N GLY A 77 -0.05 -8.96 -7.56
CA GLY A 77 0.97 -8.01 -7.16
C GLY A 77 1.54 -7.26 -8.34
N MET A 78 2.87 -7.16 -8.40
CA MET A 78 3.62 -6.51 -9.48
C MET A 78 3.40 -7.13 -10.86
N ASN A 79 2.98 -8.41 -10.92
CA ASN A 79 2.74 -9.10 -12.19
C ASN A 79 1.28 -8.96 -12.69
N ALA A 80 0.39 -8.36 -11.90
CA ALA A 80 -0.99 -8.15 -12.33
C ALA A 80 -1.07 -7.10 -13.44
N ALA A 81 -1.91 -7.34 -14.46
CA ALA A 81 -2.03 -6.46 -15.63
C ALA A 81 -2.44 -5.01 -15.29
N ILE A 82 -3.15 -4.80 -14.18
CA ILE A 82 -3.57 -3.49 -13.68
C ILE A 82 -2.47 -2.76 -12.88
N ALA A 83 -1.44 -3.49 -12.43
CA ALA A 83 -0.41 -3.02 -11.50
C ALA A 83 0.92 -2.66 -12.17
N LYS A 84 0.89 -2.26 -13.46
CA LYS A 84 2.10 -2.00 -14.26
C LYS A 84 3.07 -0.98 -13.64
N GLN A 85 2.58 -0.07 -12.81
CA GLN A 85 3.42 0.93 -12.13
C GLN A 85 3.96 0.48 -10.77
N ASN A 86 3.49 -0.65 -10.21
CA ASN A 86 3.95 -1.12 -8.89
C ASN A 86 5.46 -1.45 -8.86
N PRO A 87 6.07 -2.09 -9.88
CA PRO A 87 7.52 -2.34 -9.88
C PRO A 87 8.34 -1.06 -9.77
N GLN A 88 8.03 -0.04 -10.58
CA GLN A 88 8.75 1.24 -10.55
C GLN A 88 8.51 1.98 -9.23
N PHE A 89 7.28 1.92 -8.70
CA PHE A 89 6.97 2.51 -7.41
C PHE A 89 7.79 1.88 -6.27
N LEU A 90 7.85 0.54 -6.21
CA LEU A 90 8.69 -0.17 -5.25
C LEU A 90 10.17 0.19 -5.40
N LEU A 91 10.68 0.23 -6.63
CA LEU A 91 12.06 0.62 -6.89
C LEU A 91 12.37 2.03 -6.36
N ASN A 92 11.46 2.98 -6.55
CA ASN A 92 11.61 4.33 -6.03
C ASN A 92 11.58 4.37 -4.50
N VAL A 93 10.73 3.56 -3.86
CA VAL A 93 10.72 3.41 -2.39
C VAL A 93 12.06 2.86 -1.90
N MET A 94 12.62 1.84 -2.58
CA MET A 94 13.92 1.29 -2.22
C MET A 94 15.04 2.32 -2.39
N HIS A 95 15.04 3.06 -3.49
CA HIS A 95 15.99 4.15 -3.71
C HIS A 95 15.88 5.25 -2.65
N TRP A 96 14.66 5.60 -2.24
CA TRP A 96 14.45 6.54 -1.15
C TRP A 96 14.96 5.97 0.18
N LEU A 97 14.71 4.70 0.49
CA LEU A 97 15.19 4.06 1.72
C LEU A 97 16.72 3.99 1.78
N THR A 98 17.39 3.77 0.65
CA THR A 98 18.86 3.72 0.57
C THR A 98 19.51 5.09 0.42
N GLY A 99 18.72 6.16 0.31
CA GLY A 99 19.24 7.53 0.13
C GLY A 99 19.79 7.82 -1.26
N LEU A 100 19.47 6.99 -2.25
CA LEU A 100 19.77 7.26 -3.65
C LEU A 100 18.89 8.40 -4.21
N LEU A 101 17.65 8.49 -3.72
CA LEU A 101 16.71 9.59 -3.97
C LEU A 101 16.47 10.43 -2.71
#